data_AF-A0A2D7J1W6-F1
#
_entry.id   AF-A0A2D7J1W6-F1
#
_cell.length_a   1.000
_cell.length_b   1.000
_cell.length_c   1.000
_cell.angle_alpha   90.00
_cell.angle_beta   90.00
_cell.angle_gamma   90.00
#
_symmetry.space_group_name_H-M   'P 1'
#
loop_
_entity.id
_entity.type
_entity.pdbx_description
1 polymer ?
#
loop_
_entity_poly.entity_id
_entity_poly.type
_entity_poly.pdbx_seq_one_letter_code
_entity_poly.pdbx_strand_id
1 'polypeptide(L)'
;MENGLADKTSAGGFLAGVALAILAYKGFTTITNSGDEVKDPNKNVGRAIMISLAICTVVYLLVCLAVGATLSVSQIVEAKDYALAEAAKPALGNYGLWFTVAIAMIATASGLLASLFAVSRMLTMLTNMELIPHSHFGMPGPIQKHLLVYTAVIAGLLAVFFDLSRIASLGAIFYLVMDIMIHWGVFRYLRKEVEASPIVLLVAIGLDVIALSAFIVLKWQADPMIIVIAIVGMAAVFGFEKFYLSKLRNSPISAD
;
A
#
# COMPACT_ATOMS: atom_id res chain seq x y z
N MET A 1 -30.44 -22.83 12.16
CA MET A 1 -29.23 -23.61 11.81
C MET A 1 -28.00 -22.78 12.23
N GLU A 2 -27.80 -22.60 13.54
CA GLU A 2 -26.91 -21.54 14.05
C GLU A 2 -25.45 -21.98 14.28
N ASN A 3 -25.24 -23.25 14.65
CA ASN A 3 -23.96 -23.72 15.17
C ASN A 3 -22.82 -23.82 14.11
N GLY A 4 -23.09 -23.49 12.84
CA GLY A 4 -22.13 -23.61 11.73
C GLY A 4 -21.19 -22.40 11.52
N LEU A 5 -21.36 -21.31 12.28
CA LEU A 5 -20.54 -20.10 12.15
C LEU A 5 -19.54 -19.90 13.30
N ALA A 6 -19.86 -20.33 14.52
CA ALA A 6 -18.92 -20.25 15.65
C ALA A 6 -17.61 -21.04 15.41
N ASP A 7 -17.70 -22.13 14.64
CA ASP A 7 -16.61 -23.03 14.30
C ASP A 7 -15.63 -22.47 13.24
N LYS A 8 -15.89 -21.27 12.69
CA LYS A 8 -15.11 -20.69 11.58
C LYS A 8 -14.27 -19.46 11.92
N THR A 9 -14.39 -18.91 13.12
CA THR A 9 -13.62 -17.73 13.56
C THR A 9 -12.31 -18.15 14.22
N SER A 10 -11.40 -18.75 13.45
CA SER A 10 -10.08 -19.12 13.97
C SER A 10 -9.21 -17.88 14.22
N ALA A 11 -8.37 -17.90 15.26
CA ALA A 11 -7.47 -16.79 15.58
C ALA A 11 -6.50 -16.46 14.42
N GLY A 12 -6.08 -17.47 13.64
CA GLY A 12 -5.28 -17.29 12.43
C GLY A 12 -6.05 -16.59 11.31
N GLY A 13 -7.33 -16.94 11.11
CA GLY A 13 -8.21 -16.26 10.14
C GLY A 13 -8.45 -14.80 10.51
N PHE A 14 -8.68 -14.50 11.79
CA PHE A 14 -8.76 -13.12 12.29
C PHE A 14 -7.45 -12.35 12.06
N LEU A 15 -6.31 -12.92 12.47
CA LEU A 15 -5.00 -12.26 12.34
C LEU A 15 -4.61 -11.98 10.88
N ALA A 16 -4.91 -12.90 9.96
CA ALA A 16 -4.66 -12.69 8.53
C ALA A 16 -5.65 -11.69 7.89
N GLY A 17 -6.88 -11.60 8.42
CA GLY A 17 -7.82 -10.52 8.08
C GLY A 17 -7.32 -9.15 8.54
N VAL A 18 -6.78 -9.06 9.76
CA VAL A 18 -6.10 -7.85 10.26
C VAL A 18 -4.90 -7.48 9.39
N ALA A 19 -4.08 -8.46 8.99
CA ALA A 19 -2.94 -8.22 8.11
C ALA A 19 -3.34 -7.65 6.73
N LEU A 20 -4.49 -8.05 6.18
CA LEU A 20 -5.05 -7.43 4.97
C LEU A 20 -5.60 -6.02 5.25
N ALA A 21 -6.21 -5.79 6.42
CA ALA A 21 -6.75 -4.49 6.82
C ALA A 21 -5.66 -3.42 7.04
N ILE A 22 -4.43 -3.78 7.40
CA ILE A 22 -3.28 -2.86 7.48
C ILE A 22 -3.06 -2.11 6.16
N LEU A 23 -3.29 -2.75 5.01
CA LEU A 23 -3.16 -2.14 3.69
C LEU A 23 -4.06 -0.91 3.50
N ALA A 24 -5.23 -0.86 4.15
CA ALA A 24 -6.13 0.28 4.08
C ALA A 24 -5.58 1.51 4.82
N TYR A 25 -4.82 1.32 5.90
CA TYR A 25 -4.20 2.41 6.67
C TYR A 25 -2.91 2.96 6.04
N LYS A 26 -2.24 2.17 5.19
CA LYS A 26 -0.93 2.46 4.59
C LYS A 26 -0.79 3.84 3.91
N GLY A 27 -1.89 4.44 3.46
CA GLY A 27 -1.89 5.66 2.64
C GLY A 27 -1.11 6.87 3.20
N PHE A 28 -0.77 6.89 4.49
CA PHE A 28 0.03 7.95 5.12
C PHE A 28 1.43 8.15 4.49
N THR A 29 2.05 7.12 3.89
CA THR A 29 3.36 7.25 3.22
C THR A 29 3.29 8.13 1.96
N THR A 30 2.09 8.38 1.43
CA THR A 30 1.87 9.35 0.34
C THR A 30 2.22 10.78 0.77
N ILE A 31 2.07 11.10 2.07
CA ILE A 31 2.31 12.43 2.64
C ILE A 31 3.82 12.74 2.64
N THR A 32 4.66 11.76 3.00
CA THR A 32 6.12 11.94 3.03
C THR A 32 6.71 12.18 1.63
N ASN A 33 6.11 11.58 0.59
CA ASN A 33 6.54 11.75 -0.81
C ASN A 33 6.28 13.15 -1.40
N SER A 34 5.72 14.08 -0.62
CA SER A 34 5.56 15.49 -0.99
C SER A 34 6.07 16.45 0.10
N GLY A 35 6.98 15.98 0.98
CA GLY A 35 7.46 16.73 2.14
C GLY A 35 8.03 18.12 1.82
N ASP A 36 8.73 18.26 0.70
CA ASP A 36 9.35 19.54 0.27
C ASP A 36 8.32 20.63 -0.09
N GLU A 37 7.08 20.25 -0.39
CA GLU A 37 5.97 21.18 -0.66
C GLU A 37 5.16 21.51 0.61
N VAL A 38 5.41 20.82 1.73
CA VAL A 38 4.71 21.04 3.00
C VAL A 38 5.36 22.19 3.76
N LYS A 39 4.61 23.28 3.98
CA LYS A 39 5.01 24.39 4.86
C LYS A 39 5.32 23.89 6.29
N ASP A 40 6.52 24.18 6.80
CA ASP A 40 7.05 23.68 8.09
C ASP A 40 6.97 22.15 8.22
N PRO A 41 7.69 21.40 7.34
CA PRO A 41 7.48 19.96 7.16
C PRO A 41 7.83 19.17 8.43
N ASN A 42 8.88 19.59 9.15
CA ASN A 42 9.32 19.02 10.43
C ASN A 42 8.21 18.93 11.48
N LYS A 43 7.18 19.79 11.43
CA LYS A 43 6.01 19.71 12.31
C LYS A 43 4.78 19.19 11.60
N ASN A 44 4.55 19.62 10.36
CA ASN A 44 3.27 19.42 9.70
C ASN A 44 3.15 18.07 8.98
N VAL A 45 4.24 17.42 8.57
CA VAL A 45 4.20 16.04 8.03
C VAL A 45 3.74 15.06 9.12
N GLY A 46 4.39 15.07 10.29
CA GLY A 46 4.03 14.21 11.43
C GLY A 46 2.60 14.46 11.93
N ARG A 47 2.17 15.73 11.99
CA ARG A 47 0.78 16.10 12.32
C ARG A 47 -0.22 15.58 11.29
N ALA A 48 0.06 15.75 9.99
CA ALA A 48 -0.82 15.29 8.92
C ALA A 48 -0.99 13.76 8.95
N ILE A 49 0.09 13.01 9.18
CA ILE A 49 0.06 11.55 9.38
C ILE A 49 -0.86 11.21 10.57
N MET A 50 -0.60 11.74 11.76
CA MET A 50 -1.40 11.41 12.96
C MET A 50 -2.88 11.80 12.83
N ILE A 51 -3.19 12.97 12.25
CA ILE A 51 -4.56 13.42 12.03
C ILE A 51 -5.27 12.54 10.99
N SER A 52 -4.58 12.19 9.89
CA SER A 52 -5.14 11.29 8.86
C SER A 52 -5.45 9.91 9.41
N LEU A 53 -4.54 9.31 10.18
CA LEU A 53 -4.74 8.01 10.82
C LEU A 53 -5.91 8.03 11.81
N ALA A 54 -6.05 9.09 12.62
CA ALA A 54 -7.18 9.24 13.53
C ALA A 54 -8.53 9.35 12.78
N ILE A 55 -8.59 10.17 11.72
CA ILE A 55 -9.80 10.32 10.88
C ILE A 55 -10.14 9.01 10.17
N CYS A 56 -9.16 8.34 9.53
CA CYS A 56 -9.35 7.04 8.89
C CYS A 56 -9.83 5.98 9.88
N THR A 57 -9.28 5.94 11.09
CA THR A 57 -9.73 5.00 12.15
C THR A 57 -11.20 5.23 12.49
N VAL A 58 -11.61 6.49 12.73
CA VAL A 58 -13.02 6.81 13.05
C VAL A 58 -13.95 6.46 11.89
N VAL A 59 -13.58 6.82 10.65
CA VAL A 59 -14.38 6.52 9.45
C VAL A 59 -14.50 5.01 9.23
N TYR A 60 -13.41 4.24 9.36
CA TYR A 60 -13.45 2.79 9.20
C TYR A 60 -14.25 2.09 10.30
N LEU A 61 -14.15 2.54 11.56
CA LEU A 61 -15.01 2.02 12.64
C LEU A 61 -16.50 2.31 12.38
N LEU A 62 -16.85 3.52 11.93
CA LEU A 62 -18.22 3.86 11.55
C LEU A 62 -18.72 3.03 10.36
N VAL A 63 -17.87 2.77 9.36
CA VAL A 63 -18.17 1.89 8.22
C VAL A 63 -18.40 0.45 8.68
N CYS A 64 -17.51 -0.11 9.52
CA CYS A 64 -17.67 -1.47 10.05
C CYS A 64 -18.96 -1.62 10.87
N LEU A 65 -19.31 -0.62 11.69
CA LEU A 65 -20.57 -0.59 12.44
C LEU A 65 -21.79 -0.50 11.51
N ALA A 66 -21.76 0.38 10.50
CA ALA A 66 -22.87 0.55 9.56
C ALA A 66 -23.12 -0.71 8.71
N VAL A 67 -22.06 -1.33 8.18
CA VAL A 67 -22.17 -2.59 7.42
C VAL A 67 -22.60 -3.74 8.32
N GLY A 68 -22.00 -3.90 9.50
CA GLY A 68 -22.33 -4.97 10.44
C GLY A 68 -23.73 -4.86 11.08
N ALA A 69 -24.32 -3.67 11.11
CA ALA A 69 -25.68 -3.44 11.59
C ALA A 69 -26.75 -3.61 10.50
N THR A 70 -26.38 -3.69 9.22
CA THR A 70 -27.31 -3.70 8.08
C THR A 70 -27.27 -4.98 7.24
N LEU A 71 -26.14 -5.70 7.21
CA LEU A 71 -25.95 -6.91 6.43
C LEU A 71 -25.55 -8.11 7.31
N SER A 72 -26.12 -9.28 7.02
CA SER A 72 -25.61 -10.55 7.56
C SER A 72 -24.23 -10.90 6.98
N VAL A 73 -23.45 -11.72 7.70
CA VAL A 73 -22.13 -12.20 7.24
C VAL A 73 -22.21 -12.84 5.85
N SER A 74 -23.28 -13.59 5.56
CA SER A 74 -23.57 -14.14 4.23
C SER A 74 -23.70 -13.07 3.15
N GLN A 75 -24.46 -12.00 3.39
CA GLN A 75 -24.64 -10.91 2.43
C GLN A 75 -23.34 -10.10 2.23
N ILE A 76 -22.51 -9.94 3.27
CA ILE A 76 -21.19 -9.30 3.15
C ILE A 76 -20.27 -10.15 2.24
N VAL A 77 -20.26 -11.48 2.42
CA VAL A 77 -19.47 -12.41 1.59
C VAL A 77 -19.99 -12.48 0.15
N GLU A 78 -21.29 -12.33 -0.06
CA GLU A 78 -21.93 -12.28 -1.39
C GLU A 78 -21.63 -10.96 -2.13
N ALA A 79 -21.75 -9.82 -1.45
CA ALA A 79 -21.54 -8.48 -2.02
C ALA A 79 -20.06 -8.09 -2.17
N LYS A 80 -19.12 -8.80 -1.51
CA LYS A 80 -17.66 -8.64 -1.68
C LYS A 80 -17.22 -7.18 -1.67
N ASP A 81 -16.59 -6.71 -2.75
CA ASP A 81 -15.97 -5.40 -2.90
C ASP A 81 -16.98 -4.24 -2.89
N TYR A 82 -18.28 -4.49 -3.11
CA TYR A 82 -19.34 -3.46 -3.06
C TYR A 82 -20.21 -3.54 -1.80
N ALA A 83 -19.86 -4.34 -0.79
CA ALA A 83 -20.65 -4.52 0.43
C ALA A 83 -21.02 -3.21 1.16
N LEU A 84 -20.18 -2.17 1.09
CA LEU A 84 -20.49 -0.83 1.62
C LEU A 84 -21.66 -0.15 0.89
N ALA A 85 -21.78 -0.34 -0.42
CA ALA A 85 -22.91 0.18 -1.20
C ALA A 85 -24.17 -0.68 -1.03
N GLU A 86 -24.01 -1.99 -0.82
CA GLU A 86 -25.12 -2.89 -0.47
C GLU A 86 -25.71 -2.54 0.91
N ALA A 87 -24.86 -2.22 1.88
CA ALA A 87 -25.26 -1.75 3.22
C ALA A 87 -26.07 -0.44 3.22
N ALA A 88 -26.06 0.33 2.13
CA ALA A 88 -26.90 1.52 1.99
C ALA A 88 -28.36 1.20 1.58
N LYS A 89 -28.63 0.02 1.00
CA LYS A 89 -29.99 -0.37 0.55
C LYS A 89 -31.02 -0.44 1.68
N PRO A 90 -30.76 -1.06 2.85
CA PRO A 90 -31.78 -1.18 3.90
C PRO A 90 -32.29 0.17 4.45
N ALA A 91 -31.46 1.22 4.38
CA ALA A 91 -31.81 2.55 4.87
C ALA A 91 -32.30 3.52 3.78
N LEU A 92 -31.76 3.44 2.56
CA LEU A 92 -31.95 4.43 1.49
C LEU A 92 -32.31 3.81 0.12
N GLY A 93 -32.60 2.51 0.08
CA GLY A 93 -32.97 1.77 -1.13
C GLY A 93 -31.90 1.83 -2.24
N ASN A 94 -32.35 1.68 -3.49
CA ASN A 94 -31.46 1.76 -4.66
C ASN A 94 -30.83 3.14 -4.83
N TYR A 95 -31.46 4.22 -4.34
CA TYR A 95 -30.86 5.55 -4.34
C TYR A 95 -29.59 5.58 -3.47
N GLY A 96 -29.66 5.03 -2.25
CA GLY A 96 -28.51 4.88 -1.36
C GLY A 96 -27.35 4.12 -1.99
N LEU A 97 -27.63 2.98 -2.64
CA LEU A 97 -26.59 2.21 -3.33
C LEU A 97 -25.90 3.04 -4.42
N TRP A 98 -26.67 3.61 -5.36
CA TRP A 98 -26.09 4.34 -6.49
C TRP A 98 -25.37 5.63 -6.06
N PHE A 99 -25.84 6.30 -5.02
CA PHE A 99 -25.15 7.43 -4.39
C PHE A 99 -23.81 7.02 -3.77
N THR A 100 -23.78 5.93 -3.00
CA THR A 100 -22.54 5.38 -2.43
C THR A 100 -21.56 4.91 -3.51
N VAL A 101 -22.05 4.26 -4.58
CA VAL A 101 -21.21 3.88 -5.75
C VAL A 101 -20.62 5.11 -6.44
N ALA A 102 -21.40 6.17 -6.67
CA ALA A 102 -20.90 7.41 -7.27
C ALA A 102 -19.79 8.07 -6.42
N ILE A 103 -20.00 8.16 -5.10
CA ILE A 103 -18.97 8.69 -4.18
C ILE A 103 -17.74 7.78 -4.15
N ALA A 104 -17.91 6.45 -4.12
CA ALA A 104 -16.80 5.50 -4.13
C ALA A 104 -15.94 5.61 -5.40
N MET A 105 -16.55 5.81 -6.57
CA MET A 105 -15.82 6.05 -7.82
C MET A 105 -15.02 7.36 -7.78
N ILE A 106 -15.61 8.46 -7.30
CA ILE A 106 -14.93 9.76 -7.16
C ILE A 106 -13.76 9.67 -6.17
N ALA A 107 -13.98 9.04 -5.01
CA ALA A 107 -12.95 8.83 -4.00
C ALA A 107 -11.79 7.96 -4.53
N THR A 108 -12.10 6.87 -5.24
CA THR A 108 -11.11 5.98 -5.86
C THR A 108 -10.30 6.70 -6.92
N ALA A 109 -10.94 7.48 -7.81
CA ALA A 109 -10.25 8.27 -8.83
C ALA A 109 -9.32 9.33 -8.21
N SER A 110 -9.78 10.01 -7.15
CA SER A 110 -8.96 10.97 -6.39
C SER A 110 -7.73 10.31 -5.75
N GLY A 111 -7.91 9.17 -5.07
CA GLY A 111 -6.82 8.41 -4.45
C GLY A 111 -5.82 7.85 -5.47
N LEU A 112 -6.30 7.41 -6.64
CA LEU A 112 -5.46 6.95 -7.75
C LEU A 112 -4.59 8.09 -8.30
N LEU A 113 -5.18 9.26 -8.56
CA LEU A 113 -4.43 10.44 -9.03
C LEU A 113 -3.37 10.88 -8.02
N ALA A 114 -3.74 10.99 -6.74
CA ALA A 114 -2.80 11.33 -5.66
C ALA A 114 -1.63 10.32 -5.59
N SER A 115 -1.92 9.03 -5.73
CA SER A 115 -0.91 7.96 -5.75
C SER A 115 0.03 8.08 -6.96
N LEU A 116 -0.48 8.35 -8.16
CA LEU A 116 0.33 8.54 -9.37
C LEU A 116 1.27 9.76 -9.26
N PHE A 117 0.80 10.86 -8.67
CA PHE A 117 1.67 12.02 -8.41
C PHE A 117 2.75 11.73 -7.35
N ALA A 118 2.39 11.07 -6.25
CA ALA A 118 3.36 10.73 -5.20
C ALA A 118 4.42 9.70 -5.63
N VAL A 119 4.04 8.69 -6.43
CA VAL A 119 4.99 7.70 -6.97
C VAL A 119 5.88 8.32 -8.04
N SER A 120 5.34 9.13 -8.96
CA SER A 120 6.16 9.80 -9.98
C SER A 120 7.15 10.82 -9.38
N ARG A 121 6.79 11.53 -8.31
CA ARG A 121 7.72 12.36 -7.52
C ARG A 121 8.85 11.53 -6.91
N MET A 122 8.52 10.48 -6.18
CA MET A 122 9.50 9.59 -5.55
C MET A 122 10.48 8.98 -6.58
N LEU A 123 9.98 8.46 -7.70
CA LEU A 123 10.82 7.92 -8.78
C LEU A 123 11.66 9.01 -9.48
N THR A 124 11.19 10.26 -9.56
CA THR A 124 12.00 11.38 -10.08
C THR A 124 13.16 11.70 -9.14
N MET A 125 12.93 11.72 -7.83
CA MET A 125 13.98 11.91 -6.83
C MET A 125 15.02 10.79 -6.90
N LEU A 126 14.59 9.52 -6.96
CA LEU A 126 15.49 8.37 -7.12
C LEU A 126 16.27 8.38 -8.45
N THR A 127 15.65 8.83 -9.54
CA THR A 127 16.34 9.07 -10.83
C THR A 127 17.42 10.15 -10.70
N ASN A 128 17.10 11.27 -10.06
CA ASN A 128 18.02 12.39 -9.87
C ASN A 128 19.18 12.07 -8.90
N MET A 129 19.01 11.06 -8.04
CA MET A 129 20.07 10.49 -7.19
C MET A 129 20.85 9.35 -7.88
N GLU A 130 20.63 9.11 -9.18
CA GLU A 130 21.21 8.02 -9.97
C GLU A 130 20.94 6.60 -9.41
N LEU A 131 19.92 6.44 -8.56
CA LEU A 131 19.60 5.14 -7.94
C LEU A 131 18.79 4.22 -8.87
N ILE A 132 18.07 4.79 -9.84
CA ILE A 132 17.31 4.04 -10.85
C ILE A 132 17.57 4.57 -12.27
N PRO A 133 17.63 3.70 -13.29
CA PRO A 133 17.85 4.13 -14.67
C PRO A 133 16.62 4.82 -15.24
N HIS A 134 16.84 5.91 -15.97
CA HIS A 134 15.82 6.61 -16.73
C HIS A 134 16.18 6.66 -18.23
N SER A 135 15.16 6.48 -19.07
CA SER A 135 15.22 6.67 -20.51
C SER A 135 14.08 7.60 -20.90
N HIS A 136 14.34 8.55 -21.79
CA HIS A 136 13.31 9.51 -22.22
C HIS A 136 12.34 8.92 -23.26
N PHE A 137 12.71 7.83 -23.95
CA PHE A 137 11.94 7.21 -25.04
C PHE A 137 11.33 8.20 -26.06
N GLY A 138 12.03 9.31 -26.33
CA GLY A 138 11.57 10.36 -27.26
C GLY A 138 10.45 11.28 -26.72
N MET A 139 10.02 11.13 -25.47
CA MET A 139 8.95 11.97 -24.90
C MET A 139 9.44 13.38 -24.54
N PRO A 140 8.64 14.43 -24.84
CA PRO A 140 8.93 15.80 -24.44
C PRO A 140 8.36 16.13 -23.05
N GLY A 141 9.22 16.57 -22.13
CA GLY A 141 8.84 17.06 -20.81
C GLY A 141 9.92 16.83 -19.74
N PRO A 142 9.65 17.22 -18.48
CA PRO A 142 10.54 16.90 -17.36
C PRO A 142 10.47 15.40 -17.02
N ILE A 143 11.52 14.89 -16.39
CA ILE A 143 11.66 13.48 -15.94
C ILE A 143 10.40 12.96 -15.24
N GLN A 144 9.81 13.76 -14.33
CA GLN A 144 8.56 13.43 -13.61
C GLN A 144 7.38 13.06 -14.53
N LYS A 145 7.22 13.72 -15.68
CA LYS A 145 6.16 13.40 -16.65
C LYS A 145 6.35 11.98 -17.21
N HIS A 146 7.59 11.58 -17.42
CA HIS A 146 7.94 10.27 -17.96
C HIS A 146 7.71 9.16 -16.93
N LEU A 147 8.15 9.36 -15.67
CA LEU A 147 7.86 8.42 -14.58
C LEU A 147 6.35 8.31 -14.30
N LEU A 148 5.58 9.40 -14.42
CA LEU A 148 4.11 9.37 -14.31
C LEU A 148 3.49 8.50 -15.41
N VAL A 149 3.91 8.67 -16.67
CA VAL A 149 3.45 7.82 -17.78
C VAL A 149 3.83 6.37 -17.58
N TYR A 150 5.07 6.05 -17.18
CA TYR A 150 5.48 4.67 -16.91
C TYR A 150 4.67 4.04 -15.76
N THR A 151 4.46 4.78 -14.67
CA THR A 151 3.66 4.31 -13.53
C THR A 151 2.21 4.04 -13.96
N ALA A 152 1.60 4.93 -14.74
CA ALA A 152 0.24 4.77 -15.23
C ALA A 152 0.10 3.59 -16.21
N VAL A 153 1.05 3.39 -17.12
CA VAL A 153 1.06 2.25 -18.07
C VAL A 153 1.27 0.93 -17.33
N ILE A 154 2.22 0.85 -16.38
CA ILE A 154 2.47 -0.36 -15.59
C ILE A 154 1.26 -0.69 -14.71
N ALA A 155 0.67 0.29 -14.04
CA ALA A 155 -0.54 0.10 -13.24
C ALA A 155 -1.74 -0.35 -14.09
N GLY A 156 -1.91 0.23 -15.29
CA GLY A 156 -2.94 -0.17 -16.24
C GLY A 156 -2.77 -1.61 -16.74
N LEU A 157 -1.54 -2.01 -17.08
CA LEU A 157 -1.24 -3.39 -17.46
C LEU A 157 -1.51 -4.38 -16.31
N LEU A 158 -1.09 -4.05 -15.08
CA LEU A 158 -1.38 -4.87 -13.91
C LEU A 158 -2.89 -5.01 -13.67
N ALA A 159 -3.67 -3.92 -13.81
CA ALA A 159 -5.13 -3.95 -13.68
C ALA A 159 -5.86 -4.71 -14.79
N VAL A 160 -5.20 -4.97 -15.94
CA VAL A 160 -5.74 -5.82 -17.02
C VAL A 160 -5.42 -7.30 -16.81
N PHE A 161 -4.24 -7.63 -16.24
CA PHE A 161 -3.79 -9.01 -16.09
C PHE A 161 -4.00 -9.63 -14.69
N PHE A 162 -4.27 -8.83 -13.66
CA PHE A 162 -4.48 -9.28 -12.29
C PHE A 162 -5.81 -8.79 -11.71
N ASP A 163 -6.46 -9.65 -10.94
CA ASP A 163 -7.62 -9.27 -10.14
C ASP A 163 -7.23 -8.41 -8.92
N LEU A 164 -8.21 -7.66 -8.39
CA LEU A 164 -8.03 -6.77 -7.25
C LEU A 164 -7.50 -7.50 -6.01
N SER A 165 -7.89 -8.76 -5.77
CA SER A 165 -7.44 -9.52 -4.60
C SER A 165 -5.95 -9.87 -4.70
N ARG A 166 -5.48 -10.29 -5.87
CA ARG A 166 -4.04 -10.50 -6.14
C ARG A 166 -3.24 -9.21 -6.05
N ILE A 167 -3.70 -8.11 -6.66
CA ILE A 167 -3.02 -6.81 -6.60
C ILE A 167 -2.88 -6.34 -5.14
N ALA A 168 -3.97 -6.39 -4.37
CA ALA A 168 -3.94 -6.04 -2.94
C ALA A 168 -3.00 -6.97 -2.14
N SER A 169 -2.99 -8.27 -2.43
CA SER A 169 -2.14 -9.23 -1.72
C SER A 169 -0.65 -9.05 -2.01
N LEU A 170 -0.29 -8.80 -3.27
CA LEU A 170 1.09 -8.45 -3.66
C LEU A 170 1.51 -7.11 -3.02
N GLY A 171 0.61 -6.12 -3.03
CA GLY A 171 0.82 -4.83 -2.37
C GLY A 171 1.08 -4.95 -0.87
N ALA A 172 0.32 -5.78 -0.16
CA ALA A 172 0.51 -6.03 1.27
C ALA A 172 1.86 -6.71 1.57
N ILE A 173 2.23 -7.75 0.81
CA ILE A 173 3.53 -8.42 0.96
C ILE A 173 4.69 -7.44 0.70
N PHE A 174 4.63 -6.68 -0.40
CA PHE A 174 5.67 -5.71 -0.73
C PHE A 174 5.75 -4.57 0.29
N TYR A 175 4.65 -4.13 0.89
CA TYR A 175 4.72 -3.12 1.97
C TYR A 175 5.33 -3.68 3.24
N LEU A 176 4.82 -4.79 3.78
CA LEU A 176 5.35 -5.32 5.04
C LEU A 176 6.85 -5.67 4.93
N VAL A 177 7.32 -6.17 3.79
CA VAL A 177 8.77 -6.36 3.54
C VAL A 177 9.51 -5.03 3.44
N MET A 178 8.98 -4.03 2.74
CA MET A 178 9.58 -2.70 2.63
C MET A 178 9.69 -2.02 4.01
N ASP A 179 8.64 -2.08 4.82
CA ASP A 179 8.58 -1.47 6.15
C ASP A 179 9.56 -2.17 7.11
N ILE A 180 9.62 -3.51 7.12
CA ILE A 180 10.67 -4.26 7.85
C ILE A 180 12.08 -3.82 7.42
N MET A 181 12.32 -3.68 6.11
CA MET A 181 13.63 -3.27 5.60
C MET A 181 14.00 -1.82 5.95
N ILE A 182 13.04 -0.89 5.93
CA ILE A 182 13.24 0.50 6.33
C ILE A 182 13.48 0.59 7.84
N HIS A 183 12.63 -0.04 8.67
CA HIS A 183 12.80 -0.05 10.12
C HIS A 183 14.14 -0.68 10.52
N TRP A 184 14.56 -1.78 9.88
CA TRP A 184 15.87 -2.38 10.08
C TRP A 184 17.03 -1.48 9.61
N GLY A 185 16.89 -0.85 8.43
CA GLY A 185 17.88 0.10 7.89
C GLY A 185 18.10 1.30 8.81
N VAL A 186 17.01 1.89 9.32
CA VAL A 186 17.08 2.95 10.33
C VAL A 186 17.73 2.41 11.60
N PHE A 187 17.26 1.29 12.17
CA PHE A 187 17.81 0.71 13.40
C PHE A 187 19.32 0.43 13.32
N ARG A 188 19.78 -0.08 12.17
CA ARG A 188 21.15 -0.57 11.96
C ARG A 188 22.14 0.52 11.51
N TYR A 189 21.69 1.53 10.77
CA TYR A 189 22.55 2.55 10.17
C TYR A 189 22.22 3.96 10.67
N LEU A 190 21.01 4.45 10.43
CA LEU A 190 20.65 5.87 10.61
C LEU A 190 20.21 6.25 12.04
N ARG A 191 19.96 5.29 12.93
CA ARG A 191 19.34 5.49 14.26
C ARG A 191 19.93 6.65 15.08
N LYS A 192 21.24 6.89 15.00
CA LYS A 192 21.92 7.97 15.73
C LYS A 192 21.73 9.35 15.09
N GLU A 193 21.48 9.40 13.78
CA GLU A 193 21.34 10.63 13.00
C GLU A 193 19.89 11.13 13.03
N VAL A 194 18.92 10.21 13.05
CA VAL A 194 17.47 10.52 13.17
C VAL A 194 16.91 10.36 14.59
N GLU A 195 17.80 10.24 15.59
CA GLU A 195 17.49 10.09 17.03
C GLU A 195 16.43 9.02 17.38
N ALA A 196 16.28 7.99 16.53
CA ALA A 196 15.12 7.10 16.56
C ALA A 196 15.08 6.17 17.79
N SER A 197 13.89 6.08 18.40
CA SER A 197 13.63 5.19 19.54
C SER A 197 13.82 3.71 19.16
N PRO A 198 14.69 2.95 19.85
CA PRO A 198 15.00 1.57 19.45
C PRO A 198 13.81 0.64 19.69
N ILE A 199 13.05 0.91 20.75
CA ILE A 199 11.89 0.11 21.16
C ILE A 199 10.78 0.24 20.12
N VAL A 200 10.54 1.45 19.60
CA VAL A 200 9.53 1.69 18.54
C VAL A 200 9.89 0.93 17.27
N LEU A 201 11.15 1.01 16.82
CA LEU A 201 11.62 0.29 15.62
C LEU A 201 11.52 -1.24 15.78
N LEU A 202 11.92 -1.79 16.93
CA LEU A 202 11.87 -3.23 17.17
C LEU A 202 10.43 -3.75 17.35
N VAL A 203 9.53 -2.96 17.95
CA VAL A 203 8.11 -3.29 18.05
C VAL A 203 7.44 -3.23 16.67
N ALA A 204 7.75 -2.23 15.84
CA ALA A 204 7.26 -2.14 14.47
C ALA A 204 7.66 -3.38 13.64
N ILE A 205 8.97 -3.69 13.58
CA ILE A 205 9.47 -4.91 12.91
C ILE A 205 8.78 -6.17 13.44
N GLY A 206 8.57 -6.27 14.76
CA GLY A 206 7.88 -7.41 15.37
C GLY A 206 6.42 -7.55 14.89
N LEU A 207 5.68 -6.44 14.84
CA LEU A 207 4.29 -6.42 14.35
C LEU A 207 4.22 -6.69 12.84
N ASP A 208 5.10 -6.09 12.04
CA ASP A 208 5.19 -6.29 10.60
C ASP A 208 5.49 -7.76 10.26
N VAL A 209 6.44 -8.37 10.98
CA VAL A 209 6.79 -9.80 10.84
C VAL A 209 5.63 -10.71 11.23
N ILE A 210 4.88 -10.40 12.31
CA ILE A 210 3.69 -11.17 12.72
C ILE A 210 2.59 -11.07 11.65
N ALA A 211 2.30 -9.86 11.16
CA ALA A 211 1.29 -9.62 10.13
C ALA A 211 1.67 -10.32 8.81
N LEU A 212 2.91 -10.17 8.37
CA LEU A 212 3.42 -10.79 7.14
C LEU A 212 3.41 -12.32 7.24
N SER A 213 3.80 -12.88 8.38
CA SER A 213 3.78 -14.34 8.60
C SER A 213 2.36 -14.90 8.54
N ALA A 214 1.40 -14.25 9.23
CA ALA A 214 0.00 -14.66 9.18
C ALA A 214 -0.60 -14.54 7.78
N PHE A 215 -0.27 -13.46 7.06
CA PHE A 215 -0.74 -13.24 5.69
C PHE A 215 -0.17 -14.26 4.70
N ILE A 216 1.12 -14.58 4.80
CA ILE A 216 1.77 -15.63 4.01
C ILE A 216 1.14 -16.99 4.30
N VAL A 217 0.89 -17.35 5.57
CA VAL A 217 0.26 -18.64 5.92
C VAL A 217 -1.17 -18.77 5.35
N LEU A 218 -1.97 -17.70 5.35
CA LEU A 218 -3.28 -17.70 4.69
C LEU A 218 -3.15 -17.78 3.16
N LYS A 219 -2.26 -16.98 2.56
CA LYS A 219 -2.12 -16.91 1.10
C LYS A 219 -1.51 -18.19 0.52
N TRP A 220 -0.66 -18.90 1.27
CA TRP A 220 -0.15 -20.22 0.87
C TRP A 220 -1.26 -21.27 0.72
N GLN A 221 -2.31 -21.18 1.53
CA GLN A 221 -3.47 -22.08 1.47
C GLN A 221 -4.50 -21.66 0.41
N ALA A 222 -4.62 -20.35 0.12
CA ALA A 222 -5.64 -19.80 -0.77
C ALA A 222 -5.18 -19.61 -2.22
N ASP A 223 -3.98 -19.06 -2.44
CA ASP A 223 -3.34 -18.89 -3.76
C ASP A 223 -1.82 -18.73 -3.57
N PRO A 224 -1.04 -19.84 -3.53
CA PRO A 224 0.40 -19.78 -3.33
C PRO A 224 1.16 -19.11 -4.49
N MET A 225 0.53 -18.94 -5.67
CA MET A 225 1.16 -18.25 -6.80
C MET A 225 1.44 -16.78 -6.46
N ILE A 226 0.63 -16.15 -5.60
CA ILE A 226 0.86 -14.78 -5.09
C ILE A 226 2.23 -14.68 -4.39
N ILE A 227 2.59 -15.69 -3.60
CA ILE A 227 3.86 -15.70 -2.84
C ILE A 227 5.04 -15.94 -3.78
N VAL A 228 4.89 -16.83 -4.77
CA VAL A 228 5.92 -17.05 -5.81
C VAL A 228 6.14 -15.76 -6.62
N ILE A 229 5.08 -15.10 -7.08
CA ILE A 229 5.15 -13.82 -7.82
C ILE A 229 5.78 -12.73 -6.96
N ALA A 230 5.47 -12.64 -5.66
CA ALA A 230 6.09 -11.68 -4.77
C ALA A 230 7.60 -11.93 -4.61
N ILE A 231 8.02 -13.18 -4.37
CA ILE A 231 9.44 -13.53 -4.23
C ILE A 231 10.21 -13.26 -5.52
N VAL A 232 9.67 -13.65 -6.68
CA VAL A 232 10.27 -13.40 -8.00
C VAL A 232 10.34 -11.89 -8.29
N GLY A 233 9.28 -11.13 -7.96
CA GLY A 233 9.24 -9.67 -8.12
C GLY A 233 10.30 -8.96 -7.30
N MET A 234 10.42 -9.29 -6.01
CA MET A 234 11.47 -8.72 -5.14
C MET A 234 12.88 -9.12 -5.61
N ALA A 235 13.09 -10.39 -5.98
CA ALA A 235 14.38 -10.85 -6.51
C ALA A 235 14.76 -10.14 -7.83
N ALA A 236 13.79 -9.87 -8.71
CA ALA A 236 14.00 -9.11 -9.93
C ALA A 236 14.35 -7.64 -9.64
N VAL A 237 13.66 -6.98 -8.70
CA VAL A 237 13.97 -5.59 -8.29
C VAL A 237 15.37 -5.48 -7.71
N PHE A 238 15.72 -6.27 -6.68
CA PHE A 238 17.06 -6.22 -6.08
C PHE A 238 18.17 -6.69 -7.02
N GLY A 239 17.88 -7.64 -7.92
CA GLY A 239 18.81 -8.07 -8.97
C GLY A 239 19.11 -6.96 -9.98
N PHE A 240 18.07 -6.24 -10.42
CA PHE A 240 18.16 -5.11 -11.35
C PHE A 240 18.87 -3.90 -10.73
N GLU A 241 18.50 -3.50 -9.51
CA GLU A 241 19.15 -2.45 -8.73
C GLU A 241 20.65 -2.75 -8.56
N LYS A 242 20.99 -3.94 -8.07
CA LYS A 242 22.39 -4.35 -7.86
C LYS A 242 23.19 -4.37 -9.15
N PHE A 243 22.60 -4.81 -10.27
CA PHE A 243 23.23 -4.77 -11.58
C PHE A 243 23.49 -3.33 -12.05
N TYR A 244 22.50 -2.44 -11.91
CA TYR A 244 22.58 -1.04 -12.32
C TYR A 244 23.62 -0.26 -11.50
N LEU A 245 23.52 -0.31 -10.16
CA LEU A 245 24.47 0.36 -9.26
C LEU A 245 25.89 -0.19 -9.40
N SER A 246 26.06 -1.49 -9.67
CA SER A 246 27.39 -2.06 -9.97
C SER A 246 27.94 -1.62 -11.33
N LYS A 247 27.11 -1.12 -12.25
CA LYS A 247 27.58 -0.54 -13.52
C LYS A 247 27.98 0.93 -13.31
N LEU A 248 27.16 1.72 -12.62
CA LEU A 248 27.47 3.11 -12.25
C LEU A 248 28.79 3.22 -11.48
N ARG A 249 28.96 2.44 -10.40
CA ARG A 249 30.18 2.44 -9.58
C ARG A 249 31.45 1.98 -10.33
N ASN A 250 31.30 1.37 -11.50
CA ASN A 250 32.39 0.92 -12.36
C ASN A 250 32.59 1.81 -13.59
N SER A 251 31.77 2.86 -13.79
CA SER A 251 32.07 3.92 -14.74
C SER A 251 33.25 4.75 -14.23
N PRO A 252 34.23 5.11 -15.07
CA PRO A 252 35.23 6.09 -14.68
C PRO A 252 34.56 7.45 -14.44
N ILE A 253 34.98 8.15 -13.38
CA ILE A 253 34.52 9.52 -13.11
C ILE A 253 34.98 10.40 -14.27
N SER A 254 34.04 10.97 -15.03
CA SER A 254 34.31 12.02 -16.00
C SER A 254 34.74 13.29 -15.25
N ALA A 255 36.02 13.63 -15.35
CA ALA A 255 36.57 14.86 -14.80
C ALA A 255 36.44 15.99 -15.83
N ASP A 256 35.31 16.69 -15.78
CA ASP A 256 35.00 17.94 -16.49
C ASP A 256 34.75 19.06 -15.46
#